data_AF-A0A1B6CL89-F1
#
_entry.id   AF-A0A1B6CL89-F1
#
_cell.length_a   1.000
_cell.length_b   1.000
_cell.length_c   1.000
_cell.angle_alpha   90.00
_cell.angle_beta   90.00
_cell.angle_gamma   90.00
#
_symmetry.space_group_name_H-M   'P 1'
#
loop_
_entity.id
_entity.type
_entity.pdbx_description
1 polymer ?
#
loop_
_entity_poly.entity_id
_entity_poly.type
_entity_poly.pdbx_seq_one_letter_code
_entity_poly.pdbx_strand_id
1 'polypeptide(L)'
;MRRRESSSPRNKTISSRHENESISTSRNNKNIAWMRSMEKNWLDHLKKLNLNIQNERSQSFPFLATPTTVVHLIFKICRCTNQSPDVRYLAVEIFDRFSYYHFKSLIKNVWVNNEYEECTKKWKHVMSRVKSQFLLRLLSCIQISAKFTNSQNQKLIQAMAVKKFLSKAGKVYSLRSILASEVRVLKTIDFKLHIPTISVFVDFLIEFIRCNLAEDVNQHILHETSVNLIDIVYLHHQEIYHKLHYISTGCWERAENDRYRFLPIECNRIFLACAVIRASINVVLPDQEDIGSDISVQLDQLTDVPAGDISALAAVIMEQIIIT
;
A
#
# COMPACT_ATOMS: atom_id res chain seq x y z
N MET A 1 -41.44 23.26 -79.48
CA MET A 1 -42.04 23.61 -78.16
C MET A 1 -42.45 22.33 -77.43
N ARG A 2 -41.65 21.85 -76.47
CA ARG A 2 -42.12 21.00 -75.34
C ARG A 2 -41.20 21.26 -74.15
N ARG A 3 -41.78 21.81 -73.07
CA ARG A 3 -41.14 22.01 -71.75
C ARG A 3 -40.93 20.64 -71.09
N ARG A 4 -39.75 20.43 -70.50
CA ARG A 4 -39.49 19.38 -69.49
C ARG A 4 -39.64 20.01 -68.12
N GLU A 5 -40.50 19.44 -67.29
CA GLU A 5 -40.60 19.76 -65.87
C GLU A 5 -39.42 19.14 -65.11
N SER A 6 -38.83 19.95 -64.23
CA SER A 6 -37.76 19.59 -63.31
C SER A 6 -38.33 19.13 -61.98
N SER A 7 -38.17 17.85 -61.64
CA SER A 7 -38.39 17.32 -60.29
C SER A 7 -37.11 17.41 -59.46
N SER A 8 -37.12 18.26 -58.43
CA SER A 8 -36.07 18.43 -57.42
C SER A 8 -36.04 17.25 -56.43
N PRO A 9 -34.87 16.69 -56.07
CA PRO A 9 -34.72 15.90 -54.86
C PRO A 9 -34.07 16.76 -53.76
N ARG A 10 -34.89 17.35 -52.88
CA ARG A 10 -34.45 17.78 -51.54
C ARG A 10 -35.07 16.85 -50.50
N ASN A 11 -34.29 16.52 -49.47
CA ASN A 11 -34.62 15.77 -48.25
C ASN A 11 -34.24 14.28 -48.18
N LYS A 12 -32.95 13.95 -48.33
CA LYS A 12 -32.39 12.71 -47.74
C LYS A 12 -31.11 12.89 -46.91
N THR A 13 -30.54 14.09 -46.80
CA THR A 13 -29.22 14.30 -46.17
C THR A 13 -29.27 14.79 -44.71
N ILE A 14 -30.44 15.17 -44.18
CA ILE A 14 -30.57 15.68 -42.80
C ILE A 14 -30.90 14.55 -41.81
N SER A 15 -31.64 13.53 -42.23
CA SER A 15 -32.03 12.39 -41.37
C SER A 15 -30.84 11.54 -40.93
N SER A 16 -29.88 11.29 -41.82
CA SER A 16 -28.72 10.44 -41.53
C SER A 16 -27.67 11.11 -40.64
N ARG A 17 -27.65 12.45 -40.56
CA ARG A 17 -26.77 13.19 -39.62
C ARG A 17 -27.31 13.13 -38.20
N HIS A 18 -28.61 13.35 -38.00
CA HIS A 18 -29.23 13.25 -36.67
C HIS A 18 -29.29 11.81 -36.13
N GLU A 19 -29.45 10.81 -36.98
CA GLU A 19 -29.33 9.39 -36.58
C GLU A 19 -27.89 9.02 -36.20
N ASN A 20 -26.88 9.51 -36.94
CA ASN A 20 -25.47 9.24 -36.60
C ASN A 20 -25.01 10.00 -35.33
N GLU A 21 -25.50 11.22 -35.10
CA GLU A 21 -25.27 11.96 -33.85
C GLU A 21 -25.94 11.28 -32.66
N SER A 22 -27.18 10.80 -32.80
CA SER A 22 -27.88 10.10 -31.71
C SER A 22 -27.31 8.71 -31.41
N ILE A 23 -26.82 7.98 -32.41
CA ILE A 23 -26.12 6.69 -32.24
C ILE A 23 -24.73 6.88 -31.60
N SER A 24 -23.97 7.91 -32.01
CA SER A 24 -22.67 8.23 -31.40
C SER A 24 -22.82 8.70 -29.95
N THR A 25 -23.83 9.53 -29.65
CA THR A 25 -24.15 9.99 -28.29
C THR A 25 -24.64 8.84 -27.40
N SER A 26 -25.45 7.91 -27.94
CA SER A 26 -25.91 6.70 -27.23
C SER A 26 -24.77 5.72 -26.93
N ARG A 27 -23.83 5.53 -27.87
CA ARG A 27 -22.60 4.74 -27.63
C ARG A 27 -21.69 5.41 -26.61
N ASN A 28 -21.53 6.72 -26.66
CA ASN A 28 -20.73 7.48 -25.69
C ASN A 28 -21.33 7.37 -24.28
N ASN A 29 -22.65 7.52 -24.16
CA ASN A 29 -23.35 7.36 -22.87
C ASN A 29 -23.29 5.93 -22.33
N LYS A 30 -23.33 4.90 -23.18
CA LYS A 30 -23.14 3.49 -22.76
C LYS A 30 -21.70 3.22 -22.30
N ASN A 31 -20.71 3.79 -22.98
CA ASN A 31 -19.30 3.67 -22.57
C ASN A 31 -19.05 4.38 -21.23
N ILE A 32 -19.59 5.58 -21.03
CA ILE A 32 -19.49 6.32 -19.77
C ILE A 32 -20.20 5.55 -18.63
N ALA A 33 -21.39 5.00 -18.88
CA ALA A 33 -22.10 4.19 -17.89
C ALA A 33 -21.33 2.90 -17.53
N TRP A 34 -20.71 2.24 -18.51
CA TRP A 34 -19.88 1.06 -18.28
C TRP A 34 -18.61 1.38 -17.49
N MET A 35 -17.92 2.48 -17.82
CA MET A 35 -16.75 2.98 -17.07
C MET A 35 -17.11 3.26 -15.60
N ARG A 36 -18.19 4.01 -15.36
CA ARG A 36 -18.70 4.29 -14.00
C ARG A 36 -19.09 3.03 -13.24
N SER A 37 -19.67 2.04 -13.93
CA SER A 37 -19.99 0.74 -13.33
C SER A 37 -18.74 -0.04 -12.96
N MET A 38 -17.71 -0.01 -13.81
CA MET A 38 -16.44 -0.68 -13.56
C MET A 38 -15.71 -0.03 -12.37
N GLU A 39 -15.63 1.29 -12.36
CA GLU A 39 -15.16 2.13 -11.25
C GLU A 39 -15.81 1.74 -9.92
N LYS A 40 -17.14 1.72 -9.86
CA LYS A 40 -17.85 1.30 -8.64
C LYS A 40 -17.47 -0.12 -8.18
N ASN A 41 -17.39 -1.07 -9.12
CA ASN A 41 -17.01 -2.45 -8.80
C ASN A 41 -15.57 -2.54 -8.23
N TRP A 42 -14.65 -1.71 -8.73
CA TRP A 42 -13.28 -1.65 -8.22
C TRP A 42 -13.20 -1.02 -6.84
N LEU A 43 -13.96 0.04 -6.58
CA LEU A 43 -14.01 0.67 -5.26
C LEU A 43 -14.56 -0.29 -4.20
N ASP A 44 -15.65 -1.00 -4.52
CA ASP A 44 -16.21 -2.04 -3.65
C ASP A 44 -15.19 -3.17 -3.41
N HIS A 45 -14.43 -3.54 -4.44
CA HIS A 45 -13.33 -4.49 -4.32
C HIS A 45 -12.22 -3.99 -3.38
N LEU A 46 -11.78 -2.74 -3.52
CA LEU A 46 -10.78 -2.12 -2.63
C LEU A 46 -11.26 -2.05 -1.18
N LYS A 47 -12.53 -1.66 -0.95
CA LYS A 47 -13.15 -1.65 0.38
C LYS A 47 -13.14 -3.06 0.99
N LYS A 48 -13.48 -4.08 0.21
CA LYS A 48 -13.43 -5.50 0.65
C LYS A 48 -12.01 -5.97 0.95
N LEU A 49 -11.02 -5.61 0.12
CA LEU A 49 -9.62 -5.94 0.35
C LEU A 49 -9.10 -5.28 1.63
N ASN A 50 -9.40 -4.01 1.84
CA ASN A 50 -9.03 -3.27 3.03
C ASN A 50 -9.61 -3.92 4.30
N LEU A 51 -10.89 -4.29 4.28
CA LEU A 51 -11.54 -4.97 5.40
C LEU A 51 -10.89 -6.34 5.68
N ASN A 52 -10.55 -7.10 4.65
CA ASN A 52 -9.84 -8.37 4.81
C ASN A 52 -8.46 -8.18 5.46
N ILE A 53 -7.71 -7.16 5.06
CA ILE A 53 -6.42 -6.80 5.67
C ILE A 53 -6.61 -6.47 7.14
N GLN A 54 -7.58 -5.61 7.49
CA GLN A 54 -7.87 -5.26 8.87
C GLN A 54 -8.27 -6.47 9.72
N ASN A 55 -9.16 -7.33 9.20
CA ASN A 55 -9.59 -8.54 9.91
C ASN A 55 -8.43 -9.50 10.16
N GLU A 56 -7.56 -9.69 9.18
CA GLU A 56 -6.38 -10.53 9.34
C GLU A 56 -5.37 -9.96 10.34
N ARG A 57 -5.29 -8.62 10.41
CA ARG A 57 -4.40 -7.91 11.33
C ARG A 57 -5.02 -7.58 12.68
N SER A 58 -6.27 -7.98 12.93
CA SER A 58 -7.02 -7.71 14.17
C SER A 58 -6.32 -8.15 15.45
N GLN A 59 -5.37 -9.08 15.34
CA GLN A 59 -4.59 -9.62 16.45
C GLN A 59 -3.07 -9.53 16.22
N SER A 60 -2.61 -8.68 15.29
CA SER A 60 -1.18 -8.49 15.00
C SER A 60 -0.81 -7.02 15.00
N PHE A 61 0.06 -6.62 15.92
CA PHE A 61 0.53 -5.24 16.03
C PHE A 61 1.50 -4.89 14.90
N PRO A 62 1.17 -3.91 14.03
CA PRO A 62 2.06 -3.47 12.97
C PRO A 62 3.36 -2.89 13.50
N PHE A 63 4.44 -3.19 12.79
CA PHE A 63 5.77 -2.61 12.98
C PHE A 63 6.41 -2.84 14.35
N LEU A 64 5.87 -3.75 15.17
CA LEU A 64 6.42 -4.07 16.50
C LEU A 64 7.84 -4.70 16.42
N ALA A 65 8.07 -5.53 15.41
CA ALA A 65 9.36 -6.18 15.15
C ALA A 65 10.08 -5.61 13.91
N THR A 66 9.55 -4.51 13.36
CA THR A 66 10.00 -3.91 12.10
C THR A 66 10.26 -2.42 12.30
N PRO A 67 11.25 -2.05 13.14
CA PRO A 67 11.58 -0.63 13.36
C PRO A 67 12.14 0.00 12.08
N THR A 68 12.23 1.33 12.07
CA THR A 68 12.74 2.15 10.94
C THR A 68 14.06 1.62 10.37
N THR A 69 14.98 1.15 11.21
CA THR A 69 16.26 0.58 10.75
C THR A 69 16.10 -0.68 9.89
N VAL A 70 15.10 -1.51 10.17
CA VAL A 70 14.78 -2.70 9.38
C VAL A 70 14.10 -2.31 8.07
N VAL A 71 13.14 -1.37 8.11
CA VAL A 71 12.50 -0.83 6.91
C VAL A 71 13.54 -0.23 5.98
N HIS A 72 14.43 0.61 6.51
CA HIS A 72 15.51 1.23 5.77
C HIS A 72 16.46 0.20 5.15
N LEU A 73 16.78 -0.89 5.87
CA LEU A 73 17.59 -1.98 5.32
C LEU A 73 16.88 -2.69 4.15
N ILE A 74 15.58 -2.97 4.25
CA ILE A 74 14.78 -3.55 3.16
C ILE A 74 14.83 -2.60 1.95
N PHE A 75 14.55 -1.32 2.16
CA PHE A 75 14.55 -0.31 1.10
C PHE A 75 15.92 -0.20 0.43
N LYS A 76 17.01 -0.21 1.22
CA LYS A 76 18.38 -0.16 0.70
C LYS A 76 18.69 -1.38 -0.17
N ILE A 77 18.32 -2.58 0.28
CA ILE A 77 18.54 -3.81 -0.52
C ILE A 77 17.73 -3.77 -1.81
N CYS A 78 16.46 -3.36 -1.76
CA CYS A 78 15.61 -3.20 -2.94
C CYS A 78 16.21 -2.22 -3.94
N ARG A 79 16.69 -1.04 -3.49
CA ARG A 79 17.37 -0.05 -4.35
C ARG A 79 18.67 -0.62 -4.95
N CYS A 80 19.51 -1.27 -4.14
CA CYS A 80 20.74 -1.91 -4.63
C CYS A 80 20.51 -3.08 -5.60
N THR A 81 19.29 -3.63 -5.62
CA THR A 81 18.88 -4.72 -6.54
C THR A 81 17.89 -4.24 -7.60
N ASN A 82 17.75 -2.92 -7.75
CA ASN A 82 16.92 -2.24 -8.74
C ASN A 82 15.46 -2.73 -8.76
N GLN A 83 14.89 -2.92 -7.58
CA GLN A 83 13.49 -3.33 -7.38
C GLN A 83 12.57 -2.11 -7.33
N SER A 84 11.35 -2.28 -7.85
CA SER A 84 10.28 -1.28 -7.81
C SER A 84 9.84 -0.91 -6.38
N PRO A 85 9.16 0.24 -6.21
CA PRO A 85 8.51 0.62 -4.96
C PRO A 85 7.60 -0.47 -4.37
N ASP A 86 6.79 -1.14 -5.19
CA ASP A 86 5.88 -2.16 -4.69
C ASP A 86 6.59 -3.36 -4.05
N VAL A 87 7.77 -3.73 -4.55
CA VAL A 87 8.54 -4.82 -3.93
C VAL A 87 9.04 -4.42 -2.56
N ARG A 88 9.48 -3.18 -2.36
CA ARG A 88 9.93 -2.73 -1.03
C ARG A 88 8.77 -2.65 -0.05
N TYR A 89 7.62 -2.12 -0.45
CA TYR A 89 6.43 -2.04 0.41
C TYR A 89 5.92 -3.43 0.80
N LEU A 90 5.73 -4.29 -0.19
CA LEU A 90 5.28 -5.67 0.04
C LEU A 90 6.28 -6.45 0.91
N ALA A 91 7.58 -6.24 0.73
CA ALA A 91 8.60 -6.92 1.53
C ALA A 91 8.55 -6.51 3.00
N VAL A 92 8.29 -5.22 3.29
CA VAL A 92 8.10 -4.74 4.67
C VAL A 92 6.87 -5.39 5.28
N GLU A 93 5.74 -5.41 4.58
CA GLU A 93 4.49 -6.01 5.07
C GLU A 93 4.60 -7.51 5.35
N ILE A 94 5.23 -8.25 4.42
CA ILE A 94 5.52 -9.67 4.60
C ILE A 94 6.44 -9.88 5.80
N PHE A 95 7.52 -9.10 5.90
CA PHE A 95 8.50 -9.25 6.97
C PHE A 95 7.90 -8.94 8.35
N ASP A 96 7.07 -7.91 8.43
CA ASP A 96 6.39 -7.49 9.65
C ASP A 96 5.47 -8.58 10.19
N ARG A 97 4.57 -9.09 9.33
CA ARG A 97 3.64 -10.17 9.69
C ARG A 97 4.37 -11.47 9.97
N PHE A 98 5.36 -11.82 9.16
CA PHE A 98 6.21 -12.98 9.42
C PHE A 98 6.86 -12.88 10.80
N SER A 99 7.46 -11.74 11.12
CA SER A 99 8.16 -11.54 12.38
C SER A 99 7.20 -11.66 13.55
N TYR A 100 6.05 -10.99 13.50
CA TYR A 100 5.02 -11.09 14.54
C TYR A 100 4.62 -12.55 14.81
N TYR A 101 4.18 -13.29 13.78
CA TYR A 101 3.71 -14.67 13.95
C TYR A 101 4.85 -15.64 14.33
N HIS A 102 6.06 -15.40 13.82
CA HIS A 102 7.23 -16.18 14.19
C HIS A 102 7.56 -16.00 15.68
N PHE A 103 7.63 -14.76 16.18
CA PHE A 103 7.89 -14.49 17.59
C PHE A 103 6.77 -15.01 18.49
N LYS A 104 5.50 -14.82 18.11
CA LYS A 104 4.34 -15.37 18.83
C LYS A 104 4.44 -16.89 19.00
N SER A 105 4.80 -17.60 17.93
CA SER A 105 5.03 -19.06 17.98
C SER A 105 6.21 -19.44 18.88
N LEU A 106 7.33 -18.72 18.79
CA LEU A 106 8.51 -18.98 19.61
C LEU A 106 8.25 -18.75 21.10
N ILE A 107 7.55 -17.67 21.47
CA ILE A 107 7.17 -17.37 22.86
C ILE A 107 6.31 -18.50 23.41
N LYS A 108 5.28 -18.94 22.66
CA LYS A 108 4.42 -20.07 23.04
C LYS A 108 5.23 -21.36 23.27
N ASN A 109 6.23 -21.62 22.44
CA ASN A 109 7.05 -22.84 22.58
C ASN A 109 8.02 -22.79 23.76
N VAL A 110 8.44 -21.59 24.21
CA VAL A 110 9.41 -21.44 25.31
C VAL A 110 8.72 -21.33 26.66
N TRP A 111 7.64 -20.55 26.74
CA TRP A 111 7.05 -20.14 28.02
C TRP A 111 5.86 -20.98 28.49
N VAL A 112 5.40 -21.95 27.69
CA VAL A 112 4.34 -22.88 28.12
C VAL A 112 4.94 -23.98 28.99
N ASN A 113 4.46 -24.10 30.24
CA ASN A 113 4.73 -25.19 31.19
C ASN A 113 6.19 -25.39 31.61
N ASN A 114 7.01 -24.34 31.60
CA ASN A 114 8.42 -24.41 31.99
C ASN A 114 8.71 -23.43 33.14
N GLU A 115 9.69 -23.75 33.99
CA GLU A 115 10.15 -22.84 35.05
C GLU A 115 10.89 -21.63 34.47
N TYR A 116 10.81 -20.49 35.16
CA TYR A 116 11.32 -19.20 34.66
C TYR A 116 12.81 -19.22 34.28
N GLU A 117 13.65 -19.88 35.09
CA GLU A 117 15.09 -19.93 34.85
C GLU A 117 15.43 -20.76 33.59
N GLU A 118 14.72 -21.89 33.41
CA GLU A 118 14.86 -22.74 32.23
C GLU A 118 14.40 -22.02 30.96
N CYS A 119 13.27 -21.32 31.04
CA CYS A 119 12.75 -20.49 29.95
C CYS A 119 13.76 -19.42 29.54
N THR A 120 14.40 -18.75 30.50
CA THR A 120 15.39 -17.70 30.23
C THR A 120 16.60 -18.24 29.48
N LYS A 121 17.11 -19.42 29.88
CA LYS A 121 18.21 -20.11 29.16
C LYS A 121 17.78 -20.52 27.75
N LYS A 122 16.60 -21.16 27.60
CA LYS A 122 16.01 -21.53 26.31
C LYS A 122 15.83 -20.31 25.40
N TRP A 123 15.32 -19.20 25.94
CA TRP A 123 15.08 -17.97 25.20
C TRP A 123 16.36 -17.35 24.63
N LYS A 124 17.46 -17.35 25.40
CA LYS A 124 18.77 -16.89 24.91
C LYS A 124 19.22 -17.67 23.67
N HIS A 125 19.06 -19.00 23.68
CA HIS A 125 19.39 -19.84 22.53
C HIS A 125 18.46 -19.58 21.34
N VAL A 126 17.15 -19.47 21.57
CA VAL A 126 16.17 -19.13 20.52
C VAL A 126 16.51 -17.79 19.88
N MET A 127 16.79 -16.76 20.68
CA MET A 127 17.09 -15.43 20.16
C MET A 127 18.40 -15.39 19.38
N SER A 128 19.41 -16.15 19.80
CA SER A 128 20.66 -16.32 19.02
C SER A 128 20.37 -16.90 17.63
N ARG A 129 19.50 -17.91 17.55
CA ARG A 129 19.08 -18.49 16.26
C ARG A 129 18.31 -17.48 15.42
N VAL A 130 17.35 -16.76 15.99
CA VAL A 130 16.60 -15.71 15.27
C VAL A 130 17.56 -14.66 14.69
N LYS A 131 18.49 -14.14 15.50
CA LYS A 131 19.51 -13.18 15.05
C LYS A 131 20.35 -13.72 13.89
N SER A 132 20.78 -14.99 13.98
CA SER A 132 21.59 -15.62 12.92
C SER A 132 20.85 -15.79 11.58
N GLN A 133 19.52 -15.87 11.61
CA GLN A 133 18.66 -16.10 10.45
C GLN A 133 17.97 -14.82 9.95
N PHE A 134 18.05 -13.72 10.70
CA PHE A 134 17.38 -12.46 10.40
C PHE A 134 17.55 -12.02 8.94
N LEU A 135 18.79 -11.90 8.48
CA LEU A 135 19.10 -11.45 7.12
C LEU A 135 18.58 -12.40 6.04
N LEU A 136 18.58 -13.70 6.31
CA LEU A 136 18.00 -14.70 5.40
C LEU A 136 16.48 -14.52 5.31
N ARG A 137 15.77 -14.30 6.43
CA ARG A 137 14.31 -14.07 6.43
C ARG A 137 13.95 -12.79 5.70
N LEU A 138 14.71 -11.72 5.94
CA LEU A 138 14.54 -10.44 5.26
C LEU A 138 14.69 -10.60 3.74
N LEU A 139 15.77 -11.24 3.27
CA LEU A 139 15.97 -11.50 1.84
C LEU A 139 14.90 -12.41 1.25
N SER A 140 14.41 -13.41 1.99
CA SER A 140 13.28 -14.23 1.55
C SER A 140 12.00 -13.41 1.35
N CYS A 141 11.70 -12.45 2.22
CA CYS A 141 10.54 -11.57 2.05
C CYS A 141 10.67 -10.70 0.78
N ILE A 142 11.87 -10.20 0.47
CA ILE A 142 12.13 -9.46 -0.77
C ILE A 142 12.01 -10.37 -1.99
N GLN A 143 12.56 -11.59 -1.95
CA GLN A 143 12.43 -12.56 -3.05
C GLN A 143 10.98 -12.94 -3.33
N ILE A 144 10.18 -13.16 -2.27
CA ILE A 144 8.74 -13.41 -2.40
C ILE A 144 8.07 -12.20 -3.05
N SER A 145 8.32 -11.00 -2.52
CA SER A 145 7.70 -9.77 -3.04
C SER A 145 7.99 -9.57 -4.52
N ALA A 146 9.25 -9.72 -4.93
CA ALA A 146 9.66 -9.59 -6.34
C ALA A 146 8.99 -10.62 -7.27
N LYS A 147 8.63 -11.81 -6.77
CA LYS A 147 7.89 -12.81 -7.55
C LYS A 147 6.42 -12.45 -7.73
N PHE A 148 5.83 -11.70 -6.80
CA PHE A 148 4.39 -11.45 -6.76
C PHE A 148 3.96 -10.07 -7.29
N THR A 149 4.82 -9.05 -7.23
CA THR A 149 4.52 -7.74 -7.82
C THR A 149 4.65 -7.73 -9.35
N ASN A 150 5.28 -8.76 -9.92
CA ASN A 150 5.42 -9.10 -11.36
C ASN A 150 5.17 -7.93 -12.34
N SER A 151 5.93 -6.86 -12.22
CA SER A 151 5.95 -5.78 -13.21
C SER A 151 6.75 -6.24 -14.41
N GLN A 152 6.29 -5.95 -15.64
CA GLN A 152 6.79 -6.52 -16.91
C GLN A 152 8.30 -6.36 -17.16
N ASN A 153 9.01 -5.55 -16.37
CA ASN A 153 10.46 -5.31 -16.48
C ASN A 153 11.25 -5.60 -15.19
N GLN A 154 10.65 -6.26 -14.19
CA GLN A 154 11.29 -6.43 -12.89
C GLN A 154 12.17 -7.68 -12.83
N LYS A 155 13.46 -7.48 -12.52
CA LYS A 155 14.43 -8.57 -12.39
C LYS A 155 14.20 -9.36 -11.09
N LEU A 156 13.87 -10.64 -11.22
CA LEU A 156 13.77 -11.54 -10.08
C LEU A 156 15.10 -11.68 -9.34
N ILE A 157 15.04 -11.65 -8.00
CA ILE A 157 16.19 -11.92 -7.15
C ILE A 157 16.40 -13.43 -7.06
N GLN A 158 17.36 -13.94 -7.83
CA GLN A 158 17.70 -15.36 -7.86
C GLN A 158 18.29 -15.84 -6.52
N ALA A 159 17.97 -17.08 -6.13
CA ALA A 159 18.51 -17.70 -4.91
C ALA A 159 20.05 -17.74 -4.89
N MET A 160 20.70 -17.84 -6.06
CA MET A 160 22.16 -17.77 -6.17
C MET A 160 22.71 -16.38 -5.83
N ALA A 161 22.00 -15.31 -6.18
CA ALA A 161 22.39 -13.94 -5.81
C ALA A 161 22.29 -13.75 -4.29
N VAL A 162 21.21 -14.26 -3.67
CA VAL A 162 21.04 -14.27 -2.21
C VAL A 162 22.14 -15.08 -1.53
N LYS A 163 22.49 -16.26 -2.05
CA LYS A 163 23.60 -17.07 -1.52
C LYS A 163 24.92 -16.29 -1.53
N LYS A 164 25.24 -15.62 -2.64
CA LYS A 164 26.46 -14.79 -2.77
C LYS A 164 26.43 -13.61 -1.78
N PHE A 165 25.29 -12.93 -1.66
CA PHE A 165 25.13 -11.82 -0.71
C PHE A 165 25.33 -12.26 0.75
N LEU A 166 24.67 -13.34 1.15
CA LEU A 166 24.80 -13.89 2.50
C LEU A 166 26.24 -14.36 2.78
N SER A 167 26.91 -14.97 1.80
CA SER A 167 28.30 -15.38 1.94
C SER A 167 29.23 -14.20 2.20
N LYS A 168 29.02 -13.05 1.53
CA LYS A 168 29.76 -11.80 1.79
C LYS A 168 29.51 -11.25 3.19
N ALA A 169 28.33 -11.50 3.75
CA ALA A 169 27.98 -11.16 5.13
C ALA A 169 28.43 -12.22 6.16
N GLY A 170 29.29 -13.18 5.78
CA GLY A 170 29.79 -14.23 6.66
C GLY A 170 28.76 -15.32 7.00
N LYS A 171 27.68 -15.45 6.22
CA LYS A 171 26.61 -16.43 6.43
C LYS A 171 26.58 -17.46 5.29
N VAL A 172 26.87 -18.71 5.61
CA VAL A 172 26.88 -19.80 4.63
C VAL A 172 25.53 -20.50 4.61
N TYR A 173 24.86 -20.49 3.45
CA TYR A 173 23.59 -21.16 3.23
C TYR A 173 23.62 -21.96 1.92
N SER A 174 22.93 -23.10 1.90
CA SER A 174 22.69 -23.84 0.65
C SER A 174 21.51 -23.21 -0.10
N LEU A 175 21.43 -23.44 -1.42
CA LEU A 175 20.28 -22.99 -2.22
C LEU A 175 18.98 -23.59 -1.68
N ARG A 176 19.00 -24.87 -1.30
CA ARG A 176 17.87 -25.55 -0.65
C ARG A 176 17.43 -24.85 0.63
N SER A 177 18.34 -24.39 1.48
CA SER A 177 17.98 -23.66 2.70
C SER A 177 17.40 -22.27 2.42
N ILE A 178 17.83 -21.62 1.34
CA ILE A 178 17.27 -20.32 0.92
C ILE A 178 15.85 -20.51 0.42
N LEU A 179 15.60 -21.48 -0.44
CA LEU A 179 14.24 -21.78 -0.93
C LEU A 179 13.32 -22.25 0.20
N ALA A 180 13.82 -23.09 1.12
CA ALA A 180 13.08 -23.50 2.30
C ALA A 180 12.75 -22.33 3.23
N SER A 181 13.58 -21.28 3.23
CA SER A 181 13.30 -20.05 3.96
C SER A 181 12.09 -19.31 3.40
N GLU A 182 11.99 -19.19 2.07
CA GLU A 182 10.81 -18.59 1.43
C GLU A 182 9.53 -19.36 1.78
N VAL A 183 9.57 -20.69 1.68
CA VAL A 183 8.42 -21.55 2.06
C VAL A 183 8.05 -21.37 3.53
N ARG A 184 9.04 -21.25 4.43
CA ARG A 184 8.77 -20.99 5.85
C ARG A 184 8.08 -19.65 6.05
N VAL A 185 8.54 -18.59 5.39
CA VAL A 185 7.92 -17.26 5.48
C VAL A 185 6.46 -17.35 5.03
N LEU A 186 6.20 -17.90 3.85
CA LEU A 186 4.86 -18.06 3.29
C LEU A 186 3.93 -18.86 4.21
N LYS A 187 4.39 -20.01 4.72
CA LYS A 187 3.61 -20.81 5.67
C LYS A 187 3.30 -20.08 6.98
N THR A 188 4.24 -19.27 7.47
CA THR A 188 4.07 -18.54 8.74
C THR A 188 3.00 -17.45 8.62
N ILE A 189 2.86 -16.84 7.43
CA ILE A 189 1.84 -15.83 7.12
C ILE A 189 0.61 -16.43 6.42
N ASP A 190 0.44 -17.76 6.47
CA ASP A 190 -0.69 -18.47 5.88
C ASP A 190 -0.92 -18.14 4.39
N PHE A 191 0.17 -17.93 3.64
CA PHE A 191 0.18 -17.55 2.22
C PHE A 191 -0.58 -16.25 1.88
N LYS A 192 -0.92 -15.43 2.87
CA LYS A 192 -1.60 -14.14 2.68
C LYS A 192 -0.57 -13.04 2.49
N LEU A 193 -0.49 -12.41 1.33
CA LEU A 193 0.55 -11.43 1.02
C LEU A 193 0.11 -9.96 1.12
N HIS A 194 -1.20 -9.68 1.25
CA HIS A 194 -1.75 -8.32 1.21
C HIS A 194 -1.40 -7.58 -0.08
N ILE A 195 -1.79 -8.21 -1.20
CA ILE A 195 -1.78 -7.60 -2.53
C ILE A 195 -3.23 -7.16 -2.81
N PRO A 196 -3.45 -5.94 -3.31
CA PRO A 196 -2.45 -5.00 -3.78
C PRO A 196 -1.79 -4.15 -2.66
N THR A 197 -0.62 -3.58 -2.97
CA THR A 197 0.15 -2.70 -2.07
C THR A 197 -0.52 -1.33 -1.90
N ILE A 198 -0.09 -0.54 -0.92
CA ILE A 198 -0.62 0.82 -0.70
C ILE A 198 -0.49 1.73 -1.94
N SER A 199 0.55 1.55 -2.77
CA SER A 199 0.71 2.33 -4.00
C SER A 199 -0.49 2.16 -4.92
N VAL A 200 -1.02 0.95 -5.03
CA VAL A 200 -2.17 0.66 -5.88
C VAL A 200 -3.44 1.32 -5.33
N PHE A 201 -3.64 1.35 -4.00
CA PHE A 201 -4.76 2.09 -3.41
C PHE A 201 -4.67 3.59 -3.75
N VAL A 202 -3.48 4.17 -3.67
CA VAL A 202 -3.22 5.56 -4.04
C VAL A 202 -3.49 5.79 -5.53
N ASP A 203 -2.92 4.96 -6.41
CA ASP A 203 -3.09 5.09 -7.86
C ASP A 203 -4.56 5.03 -8.28
N PHE A 204 -5.31 4.07 -7.72
CA PHE A 204 -6.74 3.98 -7.98
C PHE A 204 -7.48 5.23 -7.49
N LEU A 205 -7.25 5.67 -6.25
CA LEU A 205 -7.95 6.83 -5.70
C LEU A 205 -7.59 8.14 -6.43
N ILE A 206 -6.35 8.30 -6.89
CA ILE A 206 -5.95 9.43 -7.76
C ILE A 206 -6.73 9.41 -9.06
N GLU A 207 -6.90 8.24 -9.68
CA GLU A 207 -7.67 8.11 -10.92
C GLU A 207 -9.16 8.45 -10.72
N PHE A 208 -9.74 8.17 -9.55
CA PHE A 208 -11.12 8.55 -9.21
C PHE A 208 -11.30 10.07 -9.02
N ILE A 209 -10.38 10.73 -8.32
CA ILE A 209 -10.46 12.20 -8.08
C ILE A 209 -10.02 13.02 -9.31
N ARG A 210 -9.40 12.36 -10.31
CA ARG A 210 -8.90 12.98 -11.54
C ARG A 210 -9.93 13.85 -12.25
N CYS A 211 -11.22 13.53 -12.16
CA CYS A 211 -12.28 14.30 -12.80
C CYS A 211 -12.50 15.70 -12.20
N ASN A 212 -11.95 15.97 -11.00
CA ASN A 212 -12.16 17.20 -10.26
C ASN A 212 -10.85 17.91 -9.87
N LEU A 213 -9.69 17.35 -10.20
CA LEU A 213 -8.41 18.05 -10.03
C LEU A 213 -8.35 19.20 -11.04
N ALA A 214 -7.91 20.38 -10.59
CA ALA A 214 -7.65 21.51 -11.48
C ALA A 214 -6.71 21.06 -12.62
N GLU A 215 -6.88 21.62 -13.83
CA GLU A 215 -6.03 21.34 -14.99
C GLU A 215 -4.53 21.54 -14.69
N ASP A 216 -4.22 22.30 -13.64
CA ASP A 216 -2.87 22.65 -13.19
C ASP A 216 -2.14 21.53 -12.42
N VAL A 217 -2.82 20.47 -11.96
CA VAL A 217 -2.17 19.39 -11.20
C VAL A 217 -1.56 18.36 -12.15
N ASN A 218 -0.23 18.38 -12.26
CA ASN A 218 0.49 17.35 -13.02
C ASN A 218 0.41 15.98 -12.30
N GLN A 219 -0.35 15.07 -12.88
CA GLN A 219 -0.58 13.72 -12.34
C GLN A 219 0.70 12.92 -12.14
N HIS A 220 1.69 13.08 -13.02
CA HIS A 220 2.98 12.41 -12.85
C HIS A 220 3.70 12.91 -11.60
N ILE A 221 3.69 14.22 -11.36
CA ILE A 221 4.30 14.83 -10.18
C ILE A 221 3.54 14.41 -8.91
N LEU A 222 2.20 14.38 -8.96
CA LEU A 222 1.38 13.90 -7.85
C LEU A 222 1.67 12.44 -7.50
N HIS A 223 1.79 11.58 -8.52
CA HIS A 223 2.13 10.17 -8.37
C HIS A 223 3.51 9.98 -7.75
N GLU A 224 4.53 10.63 -8.32
CA GLU A 224 5.91 10.55 -7.83
C GLU A 224 6.03 11.07 -6.39
N THR A 225 5.35 12.18 -6.09
CA THR A 225 5.27 12.72 -4.73
C THR A 225 4.60 11.74 -3.78
N SER A 226 3.50 11.11 -4.20
CA SER A 226 2.82 10.10 -3.39
C SER A 226 3.71 8.91 -3.09
N VAL A 227 4.48 8.40 -4.06
CA VAL A 227 5.45 7.31 -3.86
C VAL A 227 6.53 7.72 -2.84
N ASN A 228 7.02 8.96 -2.89
CA ASN A 228 7.98 9.47 -1.92
C ASN A 228 7.37 9.57 -0.52
N LEU A 229 6.12 10.04 -0.39
CA LEU A 229 5.44 10.09 0.90
C LEU A 229 5.12 8.70 1.45
N ILE A 230 4.82 7.72 0.59
CA ILE A 230 4.68 6.32 1.03
C ILE A 230 6.02 5.83 1.62
N ASP A 231 7.17 6.15 1.01
CA ASP A 231 8.47 5.80 1.59
C ASP A 231 8.62 6.36 3.02
N ILE A 232 8.24 7.61 3.24
CA ILE A 232 8.26 8.28 4.56
C ILE A 232 7.30 7.58 5.53
N VAL A 233 6.08 7.27 5.10
CA VAL A 233 5.10 6.56 5.93
C VAL A 233 5.65 5.24 6.44
N TYR A 234 6.30 4.45 5.59
CA TYR A 234 6.90 3.18 6.02
C TYR A 234 8.09 3.38 6.96
N LEU A 235 8.92 4.40 6.73
CA LEU A 235 10.09 4.68 7.56
C LEU A 235 9.69 5.20 8.95
N HIS A 236 8.66 6.04 9.03
CA HIS A 236 8.21 6.74 10.24
C HIS A 236 6.86 6.21 10.75
N HIS A 237 6.51 4.95 10.43
CA HIS A 237 5.20 4.37 10.74
C HIS A 237 4.88 4.49 12.23
N GLN A 238 5.84 4.15 13.10
CA GLN A 238 5.61 4.18 14.55
C GLN A 238 5.35 5.60 15.05
N GLU A 239 6.13 6.57 14.60
CA GLU A 239 6.04 7.98 14.94
C GLU A 239 4.71 8.58 14.48
N ILE A 240 4.33 8.33 13.22
CA ILE A 240 3.08 8.80 12.62
C ILE A 240 1.88 8.30 13.44
N TYR A 241 1.79 6.99 13.68
CA TYR A 241 0.63 6.44 14.40
C TYR A 241 0.70 6.70 15.91
N HIS A 242 1.86 7.01 16.48
CA HIS A 242 1.96 7.49 17.86
C HIS A 242 1.36 8.89 17.97
N LYS A 243 1.74 9.77 17.06
CA LYS A 243 1.25 11.14 17.04
C LYS A 243 -0.24 11.20 16.70
N LEU A 244 -0.70 10.42 15.72
CA LEU A 244 -2.13 10.33 15.42
C LEU A 244 -2.93 9.85 16.64
N HIS A 245 -2.44 8.83 17.35
CA HIS A 245 -3.09 8.36 18.58
C HIS A 245 -3.18 9.46 19.65
N TYR A 246 -2.10 10.21 19.86
CA TYR A 246 -2.09 11.33 20.80
C TYR A 246 -3.10 12.41 20.42
N ILE A 247 -3.18 12.77 19.14
CA ILE A 247 -4.17 13.76 18.65
C ILE A 247 -5.60 13.26 18.88
N SER A 248 -5.88 11.97 18.65
CA SER A 248 -7.23 11.41 18.80
C SER A 248 -7.66 11.19 20.26
N THR A 249 -6.72 11.00 21.20
CA THR A 249 -7.04 10.58 22.57
C THR A 249 -6.60 11.55 23.66
N GLY A 250 -5.66 12.46 23.34
CA GLY A 250 -4.95 13.26 24.34
C GLY A 250 -3.94 12.47 25.18
N CYS A 251 -3.77 11.17 24.91
CA CYS A 251 -2.90 10.28 25.68
C CYS A 251 -1.64 9.91 24.91
N TRP A 252 -0.48 10.15 25.52
CA TRP A 252 0.81 9.75 24.94
C TRP A 252 1.09 8.26 25.15
N GLU A 253 0.69 7.73 26.30
CA GLU A 253 0.86 6.32 26.61
C GLU A 253 -0.27 5.49 26.00
N ARG A 254 0.09 4.57 25.10
CA ARG A 254 -0.83 3.58 24.54
C ARG A 254 -0.92 2.39 25.49
N ALA A 255 -1.94 2.37 26.36
CA ALA A 255 -2.27 1.16 27.11
C ALA A 255 -2.56 0.01 26.13
N GLU A 256 -2.38 -1.25 26.57
CA GLU A 256 -2.53 -2.41 25.69
C GLU A 256 -3.92 -2.47 25.03
N ASN A 257 -4.98 -2.19 25.80
CA ASN A 257 -6.35 -2.13 25.29
C ASN A 257 -6.55 -1.04 24.24
N ASP A 258 -5.88 0.11 24.40
CA ASP A 258 -5.98 1.22 23.45
C ASP A 258 -5.25 0.92 22.16
N ARG A 259 -4.14 0.16 22.22
CA ARG A 259 -3.49 -0.37 21.02
C ARG A 259 -4.44 -1.23 20.21
N TYR A 260 -5.15 -2.16 20.84
CA TYR A 260 -6.13 -3.00 20.14
C TYR A 260 -7.28 -2.20 19.53
N ARG A 261 -7.79 -1.18 20.25
CA ARG A 261 -8.85 -0.29 19.74
C ARG A 261 -8.40 0.56 18.56
N PHE A 262 -7.12 0.90 18.51
CA PHE A 262 -6.54 1.74 17.45
C PHE A 262 -6.06 0.93 16.23
N LEU A 263 -5.91 -0.40 16.34
CA LEU A 263 -5.50 -1.28 15.24
C LEU A 263 -6.31 -1.12 13.94
N PRO A 264 -7.65 -1.01 13.95
CA PRO A 264 -8.43 -0.83 12.73
C PRO A 264 -8.00 0.42 11.95
N ILE A 265 -7.67 1.50 12.66
CA ILE A 265 -7.19 2.77 12.07
C ILE A 265 -5.81 2.54 11.45
N GLU A 266 -4.88 1.96 12.20
CA GLU A 266 -3.49 1.72 11.76
C GLU A 266 -3.39 0.74 10.57
N CYS A 267 -4.35 -0.18 10.46
CA CYS A 267 -4.42 -1.16 9.37
C CYS A 267 -5.31 -0.72 8.19
N ASN A 268 -5.93 0.46 8.25
CA ASN A 268 -6.83 0.96 7.20
C ASN A 268 -6.00 1.55 6.04
N ARG A 269 -5.85 0.76 4.97
CA ARG A 269 -5.12 1.15 3.76
C ARG A 269 -5.80 2.25 2.97
N ILE A 270 -7.13 2.28 2.98
CA ILE A 270 -7.90 3.33 2.31
C ILE A 270 -7.66 4.66 3.02
N PHE A 271 -7.78 4.68 4.36
CA PHE A 271 -7.49 5.87 5.15
C PHE A 271 -6.07 6.38 4.92
N LEU A 272 -5.08 5.48 4.97
CA LEU A 272 -3.70 5.85 4.70
C LEU A 272 -3.50 6.38 3.27
N ALA A 273 -4.12 5.77 2.26
CA ALA A 273 -4.01 6.22 0.88
C ALA A 273 -4.62 7.61 0.69
N CYS A 274 -5.80 7.87 1.27
CA CYS A 274 -6.42 9.20 1.27
C CYS A 274 -5.50 10.26 1.90
N ALA A 275 -4.90 9.95 3.05
CA ALA A 275 -4.00 10.87 3.73
C ALA A 275 -2.69 11.12 2.94
N VAL A 276 -2.14 10.09 2.29
CA VAL A 276 -0.98 10.24 1.39
C VAL A 276 -1.31 11.14 0.20
N ILE A 277 -2.47 10.96 -0.43
CA ILE A 277 -2.90 11.82 -1.54
C ILE A 277 -3.06 13.26 -1.06
N ARG A 278 -3.75 13.46 0.07
CA ARG A 278 -3.95 14.78 0.68
C ARG A 278 -2.62 15.47 1.01
N ALA A 279 -1.68 14.74 1.60
CA ALA A 279 -0.33 15.25 1.88
C ALA A 279 0.47 15.53 0.60
N SER A 280 0.30 14.71 -0.45
CA SER A 280 0.97 14.94 -1.73
C SER A 280 0.49 16.22 -2.40
N ILE A 281 -0.81 16.51 -2.32
CA ILE A 281 -1.37 17.80 -2.77
C ILE A 281 -0.74 18.96 -2.00
N ASN A 282 -0.55 18.86 -0.68
CA ASN A 282 0.16 19.90 0.11
C ASN A 282 1.60 20.14 -0.33
N VAL A 283 2.30 19.09 -0.78
CA VAL A 283 3.68 19.22 -1.27
C VAL A 283 3.69 19.85 -2.66
N VAL A 284 2.79 19.43 -3.55
CA VAL A 284 2.75 19.90 -4.95
C VAL A 284 2.16 21.32 -5.04
N LEU A 285 1.21 21.66 -4.19
CA LEU A 285 0.46 22.92 -4.18
C LEU A 285 0.40 23.51 -2.75
N PRO A 286 1.52 23.97 -2.18
CA PRO A 286 1.60 24.41 -0.78
C PRO A 286 0.72 25.63 -0.46
N ASP A 287 0.44 26.48 -1.45
CA ASP A 287 -0.35 27.70 -1.27
C ASP A 287 -1.85 27.51 -1.59
N GLN A 288 -2.30 26.28 -1.91
CA GLN A 288 -3.68 25.99 -2.34
C GLN A 288 -4.42 25.06 -1.38
N GLU A 289 -4.58 25.51 -0.12
CA GLU A 289 -5.27 24.74 0.92
C GLU A 289 -6.74 24.42 0.56
N ASP A 290 -7.41 25.32 -0.17
CA ASP A 290 -8.78 25.11 -0.66
C ASP A 290 -8.89 23.84 -1.51
N ILE A 291 -7.94 23.63 -2.42
CA ILE A 291 -7.90 22.41 -3.26
C ILE A 291 -7.65 21.17 -2.40
N GLY A 292 -6.76 21.27 -1.41
CA GLY A 292 -6.50 20.19 -0.45
C GLY A 292 -7.76 19.80 0.34
N SER A 293 -8.53 20.79 0.79
CA SER A 293 -9.80 20.60 1.48
C SER A 293 -10.85 19.95 0.57
N ASP A 294 -11.01 20.45 -0.66
CA ASP A 294 -11.94 19.89 -1.65
C ASP A 294 -11.62 18.42 -1.96
N ILE A 295 -10.34 18.07 -2.09
CA ILE A 295 -9.92 16.67 -2.29
C ILE A 295 -10.24 15.80 -1.08
N SER A 296 -10.11 16.33 0.14
CA SER A 296 -10.50 15.59 1.35
C SER A 296 -11.99 15.29 1.36
N VAL A 297 -12.82 16.26 0.98
CA VAL A 297 -14.29 16.10 0.89
C VAL A 297 -14.67 15.09 -0.19
N GLN A 298 -14.00 15.10 -1.33
CA GLN A 298 -14.25 14.13 -2.40
C GLN A 298 -13.85 12.71 -1.98
N LEU A 299 -12.69 12.57 -1.34
CA LEU A 299 -12.23 11.27 -0.83
C LEU A 299 -13.16 10.75 0.26
N ASP A 300 -13.69 11.62 1.12
CA ASP A 300 -14.71 11.27 2.12
C ASP A 300 -15.95 10.68 1.45
N GLN A 301 -16.55 11.40 0.50
CA GLN A 301 -17.72 10.95 -0.25
C GLN A 301 -17.49 9.60 -0.98
N LEU A 302 -16.27 9.35 -1.44
CA LEU A 302 -15.91 8.13 -2.15
C LEU A 302 -15.68 6.95 -1.19
N THR A 303 -14.97 7.21 -0.09
CA THR A 303 -14.39 6.14 0.74
C THR A 303 -15.07 5.94 2.08
N ASP A 304 -15.97 6.85 2.47
CA ASP A 304 -16.60 6.94 3.80
C ASP A 304 -15.56 7.20 4.93
N VAL A 305 -14.43 7.82 4.58
CA VAL A 305 -13.39 8.23 5.54
C VAL A 305 -13.52 9.74 5.78
N PRO A 306 -13.82 10.20 7.01
CA PRO A 306 -14.09 11.60 7.27
C PRO A 306 -12.97 12.54 6.79
N ALA A 307 -13.33 13.61 6.07
CA ALA A 307 -12.37 14.58 5.53
C ALA A 307 -11.44 15.19 6.60
N GLY A 308 -11.97 15.40 7.82
CA GLY A 308 -11.20 15.88 8.97
C GLY A 308 -10.11 14.89 9.40
N ASP A 309 -10.42 13.59 9.41
CA ASP A 309 -9.45 12.54 9.76
C ASP A 309 -8.36 12.41 8.69
N ILE A 310 -8.76 12.49 7.41
CA ILE A 310 -7.82 12.51 6.26
C ILE A 310 -6.82 13.66 6.43
N SER A 311 -7.31 14.85 6.73
CA SER A 311 -6.49 16.05 6.92
C SER A 311 -5.59 15.93 8.15
N ALA A 312 -6.08 15.36 9.25
CA ALA A 312 -5.30 15.14 10.46
C ALA A 312 -4.10 14.20 10.22
N LEU A 313 -4.33 13.04 9.58
CA LEU A 313 -3.23 12.11 9.26
C LEU A 313 -2.27 12.71 8.22
N ALA A 314 -2.79 13.44 7.21
CA ALA A 314 -1.94 14.13 6.25
C ALA A 314 -1.01 15.16 6.91
N ALA A 315 -1.51 15.94 7.87
CA ALA A 315 -0.69 16.88 8.63
C ALA A 315 0.42 16.15 9.41
N VAL A 316 0.10 15.03 10.07
CA VAL A 316 1.10 14.22 10.78
C VAL A 316 2.18 13.66 9.84
N ILE A 317 1.80 13.24 8.62
CA ILE A 317 2.75 12.79 7.59
C ILE A 317 3.65 13.96 7.15
N MET A 318 3.08 15.13 6.88
CA MET A 318 3.82 16.33 6.47
C MET A 318 4.86 16.75 7.49
N GLU A 319 4.55 16.63 8.78
CA GLU A 319 5.52 16.92 9.84
C GLU A 319 6.75 16.01 9.83
N GLN A 320 6.65 14.77 9.34
CA GLN A 320 7.81 13.88 9.23
C GLN A 320 8.77 14.34 8.12
N ILE A 321 8.28 15.08 7.12
CA ILE A 321 9.10 15.64 6.04
C ILE A 321 10.04 16.72 6.58
N ILE A 322 9.54 17.56 7.50
CA ILE A 322 10.29 18.71 8.04
C ILE A 322 11.46 18.27 8.93
N ILE A 323 11.40 17.06 9.49
CA ILE A 323 12.38 16.52 10.44
C ILE A 323 13.50 15.71 9.75
N THR A 324 13.35 15.40 8.46
CA THR A 324 14.29 14.53 7.70
C THR A 324 15.29 15.34 6.88
#